data_AF-X5YKW8-F1
#
_entry.id   AF-X5YKW8-F1
#
_cell.length_a   1.000
_cell.length_b   1.000
_cell.length_c   1.000
_cell.angle_alpha   90.00
_cell.angle_beta   90.00
_cell.angle_gamma   90.00
#
_symmetry.space_group_name_H-M   'P 1'
#
loop_
_entity.id
_entity.type
_entity.pdbx_description
1 polymer ?
#
loop_
_entity_poly.entity_id
_entity_poly.type
_entity_poly.pdbx_seq_one_letter_code
_entity_poly.pdbx_strand_id
1 'polypeptide(L)'
;MSDLSEGAKKILRHFRDNKIPQLAYEFPDTLAALFDDPEECEQAQKELQGRGFIELGPELPKHIPVSSRVRHAAITLEGERHTKKNDI
;
A
#
# COMPACT_ATOMS: atom_id res chain seq x y z
N MET A 1 -8.07 -17.75 -3.64
CA MET A 1 -6.82 -16.95 -3.65
C MET A 1 -7.19 -15.59 -4.21
N SER A 2 -6.98 -14.49 -3.48
CA SER A 2 -7.47 -13.18 -3.95
C SER A 2 -6.72 -12.71 -5.20
N ASP A 3 -7.44 -12.15 -6.17
CA ASP A 3 -6.93 -11.54 -7.41
C ASP A 3 -6.09 -10.26 -7.18
N LEU A 4 -5.30 -10.18 -6.11
CA LEU A 4 -4.38 -9.08 -5.86
C LEU A 4 -3.09 -9.30 -6.64
N SER A 5 -2.51 -8.22 -7.18
CA SER A 5 -1.15 -8.26 -7.71
C SER A 5 -0.14 -8.64 -6.62
N GLU A 6 1.03 -9.15 -7.03
CA GLU A 6 2.11 -9.45 -6.09
C GLU A 6 2.58 -8.19 -5.34
N GLY A 7 2.57 -7.03 -6.00
CA GLY A 7 2.86 -5.75 -5.36
C GLY A 7 1.86 -5.38 -4.27
N ALA A 8 0.56 -5.51 -4.54
CA ALA A 8 -0.48 -5.27 -3.55
C ALA A 8 -0.34 -6.21 -2.34
N LYS A 9 -0.03 -7.49 -2.57
CA LYS A 9 0.27 -8.45 -1.50
C LYS A 9 1.52 -8.06 -0.70
N LYS A 10 2.54 -7.48 -1.33
CA LYS A 10 3.78 -7.04 -0.67
C LYS A 10 3.52 -5.91 0.33
N ILE A 11 2.73 -4.91 -0.07
CA ILE A 11 2.32 -3.81 0.81
C ILE A 11 1.45 -4.33 1.97
N LEU A 12 0.47 -5.18 1.71
CA LEU A 12 -0.38 -5.73 2.77
C LEU A 12 0.40 -6.61 3.77
N ARG A 13 1.35 -7.42 3.28
CA ARG A 13 2.29 -8.16 4.12
C ARG A 13 3.12 -7.24 5.00
N HIS A 14 3.64 -6.15 4.45
CA HIS A 14 4.39 -5.15 5.22
C HIS A 14 3.56 -4.61 6.39
N PHE A 15 2.30 -4.20 6.16
CA PHE A 15 1.42 -3.74 7.25
C PHE A 15 1.18 -4.82 8.32
N ARG A 16 0.95 -6.07 7.91
CA ARG A 16 0.74 -7.21 8.81
C ARG A 16 1.98 -7.52 9.64
N ASP A 17 3.12 -7.70 8.98
CA ASP A 17 4.36 -8.20 9.60
C ASP A 17 4.96 -7.17 10.55
N ASN A 18 4.84 -5.88 10.22
CA ASN A 18 5.26 -4.77 11.10
C ASN A 18 4.22 -4.38 12.15
N LYS A 19 3.04 -5.03 12.16
CA LYS A 19 1.93 -4.75 13.09
C LYS A 19 1.55 -3.27 13.13
N ILE A 20 1.58 -2.61 11.99
CA ILE A 20 1.25 -1.20 11.87
C ILE A 20 -0.23 -1.01 12.21
N PRO A 21 -0.58 -0.15 13.17
CA PRO A 21 -1.98 0.06 13.56
C PRO A 21 -2.85 0.57 12.41
N GLN A 22 -4.16 0.30 12.47
CA GLN A 22 -5.11 0.92 11.55
C GLN A 22 -5.00 2.45 11.60
N LEU A 23 -5.12 3.08 10.44
CA LEU A 23 -5.02 4.54 10.27
C LEU A 23 -3.66 5.14 10.68
N ALA A 24 -2.69 4.33 11.10
CA ALA A 24 -1.30 4.76 11.19
C ALA A 24 -0.71 4.76 9.78
N TYR A 25 -0.39 5.95 9.29
CA TYR A 25 0.17 6.13 7.97
C TYR A 25 1.64 5.71 7.95
N GLU A 26 1.97 4.82 7.03
CA GLU A 26 3.35 4.57 6.65
C GLU A 26 3.90 5.66 5.74
N PHE A 27 5.23 5.81 5.78
CA PHE A 27 5.95 6.80 5.02
C PHE A 27 6.17 6.34 3.56
N PRO A 28 6.14 7.26 2.58
CA PRO A 28 6.43 6.97 1.18
C PRO A 28 7.73 6.19 0.99
N ASP A 29 8.81 6.61 1.65
CA ASP A 29 10.14 6.00 1.49
C ASP A 29 10.16 4.55 1.97
N THR A 30 9.46 4.24 3.07
CA THR A 30 9.31 2.87 3.58
C THR A 30 8.60 1.98 2.56
N LEU A 31 7.52 2.49 1.96
CA LEU A 31 6.71 1.73 1.01
C LEU A 31 7.43 1.58 -0.33
N ALA A 32 8.10 2.63 -0.81
CA ALA A 32 8.91 2.60 -2.02
C ALA A 32 10.06 1.60 -1.89
N ALA A 33 10.71 1.53 -0.72
CA ALA A 33 11.79 0.57 -0.45
C ALA A 33 11.36 -0.90 -0.50
N LEU A 34 10.06 -1.20 -0.52
CA LEU A 34 9.58 -2.57 -0.76
C LEU A 34 9.74 -2.98 -2.23
N PHE A 35 9.98 -2.07 -3.16
CA PHE A 35 9.98 -2.31 -4.60
C PHE A 35 11.29 -1.89 -5.23
N ASP A 36 11.69 -2.59 -6.29
CA ASP A 36 12.83 -2.17 -7.12
C ASP A 36 12.42 -1.05 -8.11
N ASP A 37 11.13 -1.01 -8.46
CA ASP A 37 10.53 0.02 -9.32
C ASP A 37 9.45 0.82 -8.56
N PRO A 38 9.62 2.15 -8.40
CA PRO A 38 8.61 3.02 -7.81
C PRO A 38 7.26 3.02 -8.55
N GLU A 39 7.23 2.75 -9.85
CA GLU A 39 5.97 2.66 -10.60
C GLU A 39 5.13 1.46 -10.16
N GLU A 40 5.77 0.31 -9.90
CA GLU A 40 5.09 -0.86 -9.34
C GLU A 40 4.49 -0.56 -7.96
N CYS A 41 5.21 0.19 -7.12
CA CYS A 41 4.71 0.63 -5.83
C CYS A 41 3.48 1.55 -5.98
N GLU A 42 3.52 2.53 -6.89
CA GLU A 42 2.39 3.42 -7.18
C GLU A 42 1.16 2.64 -7.67
N GLN A 43 1.36 1.68 -8.58
CA GLN A 43 0.28 0.84 -9.10
C GLN A 43 -0.35 -0.04 -8.00
N ALA A 44 0.49 -0.64 -7.14
CA ALA A 44 0.02 -1.42 -5.99
C ALA A 44 -0.79 -0.57 -4.99
N GLN A 45 -0.34 0.67 -4.72
CA GLN A 45 -1.08 1.62 -3.89
C GLN A 45 -2.45 1.96 -4.48
N LYS A 46 -2.52 2.24 -5.79
CA LYS A 46 -3.78 2.50 -6.48
C LYS A 46 -4.72 1.31 -6.47
N GLU A 47 -4.21 0.10 -6.67
CA GLU A 47 -5.01 -1.12 -6.62
C GLU A 47 -5.64 -1.31 -5.22
N LEU A 48 -4.82 -1.22 -4.17
CA LEU A 48 -5.29 -1.39 -2.80
C LEU A 48 -6.27 -0.30 -2.37
N GLN A 49 -6.02 0.95 -2.79
CA GLN A 49 -6.94 2.06 -2.54
C GLN A 49 -8.27 1.84 -3.26
N GLY A 50 -8.25 1.43 -4.54
CA GLY A 50 -9.44 1.13 -5.32
C GLY A 50 -10.30 -0.01 -4.75
N ARG A 51 -9.68 -0.91 -3.97
CA ARG A 51 -10.36 -1.99 -3.24
C ARG A 51 -10.74 -1.62 -1.80
N GLY A 52 -10.43 -0.42 -1.32
CA GLY A 52 -10.71 0.02 0.05
C GLY A 52 -9.83 -0.64 1.12
N PHE A 53 -8.72 -1.28 0.76
CA PHE A 53 -7.83 -1.97 1.70
C PHE A 53 -6.81 -1.05 2.35
N ILE A 54 -6.49 0.08 1.70
CA ILE A 54 -5.68 1.15 2.26
C ILE A 54 -6.32 2.50 2.02
N GLU A 55 -5.95 3.48 2.84
CA GLU A 55 -6.21 4.89 2.66
C GLU A 55 -4.91 5.60 2.33
N LEU A 56 -4.87 6.36 1.24
CA LEU A 56 -3.70 7.14 0.85
C LEU A 56 -3.76 8.54 1.47
N GLY A 57 -2.62 9.06 1.94
CA GLY A 57 -2.46 10.46 2.34
C GLY A 57 -2.69 11.40 1.15
N PRO A 58 -2.71 12.73 1.29
CA PRO A 58 -3.18 13.68 0.26
C PRO A 58 -2.60 13.47 -1.16
N GLU A 59 -3.37 13.83 -2.18
CA GLU A 59 -2.91 13.75 -3.57
C GLU A 59 -1.74 14.71 -3.82
N LEU A 60 -0.73 14.21 -4.51
CA LEU A 60 0.41 15.02 -4.94
C LEU A 60 0.11 15.68 -6.30
N PRO A 61 0.67 16.86 -6.59
CA PRO A 61 0.52 17.49 -7.89
C PRO A 61 0.99 16.59 -9.05
N LYS A 62 0.26 16.58 -10.17
CA LYS A 62 0.53 15.68 -11.32
C LYS A 62 1.91 15.85 -11.98
N HIS A 63 2.59 16.98 -11.74
CA HIS A 63 3.92 17.28 -12.29
C HIS A 63 5.07 16.63 -11.49
N ILE A 64 4.77 15.95 -10.38
CA ILE A 64 5.77 15.27 -9.55
C ILE A 64 6.29 14.01 -10.31
N PRO A 65 7.62 13.77 -10.34
CA PRO A 65 8.22 12.56 -10.91
C PRO A 65 7.64 11.27 -10.30
N VAL A 66 7.60 10.17 -11.07
CA VAL A 66 7.04 8.87 -10.61
C VAL A 66 7.69 8.37 -9.32
N SER A 67 9.01 8.53 -9.20
CA SER A 67 9.77 8.19 -7.98
C SER A 67 9.30 8.93 -6.72
N SER A 68 8.54 10.02 -6.88
CA SER A 68 7.98 10.83 -5.81
C SER A 68 6.45 10.73 -5.73
N ARG A 69 5.80 9.80 -6.45
CA ARG A 69 4.34 9.59 -6.44
C ARG A 69 3.86 8.55 -5.43
N VAL A 70 4.78 7.78 -4.85
CA VAL A 70 4.46 6.93 -3.70
C VAL A 70 3.95 7.84 -2.58
N ARG A 71 2.78 7.52 -2.05
CA ARG A 71 2.11 8.32 -1.02
C ARG A 71 2.21 7.65 0.33
N HIS A 72 1.94 8.41 1.37
CA HIS A 72 1.63 7.82 2.67
C HIS A 72 0.45 6.88 2.52
N ALA A 73 0.46 5.75 3.20
CA ALA A 73 -0.66 4.81 3.18
C ALA A 73 -0.94 4.28 4.58
N ALA A 74 -2.22 4.16 4.93
CA ALA A 74 -2.65 3.48 6.14
C ALA A 74 -3.52 2.28 5.78
N ILE A 75 -3.37 1.17 6.50
CA ILE A 75 -4.26 0.01 6.32
C ILE A 75 -5.65 0.30 6.91
N THR A 76 -6.70 -0.08 6.19
CA THR A 76 -8.09 0.00 6.67
C THR A 76 -8.45 -1.25 7.47
N LEU A 77 -9.58 -1.20 8.19
CA LEU A 77 -10.17 -2.38 8.83
C LEU A 77 -10.44 -3.51 7.83
N GLU A 78 -10.82 -3.19 6.60
CA GLU A 78 -11.06 -4.18 5.55
C GLU A 78 -9.75 -4.82 5.08
N GLY A 79 -8.70 -4.00 4.87
CA GLY A 79 -7.37 -4.49 4.53
C GLY A 79 -6.80 -5.43 5.59
N GLU A 80 -6.96 -5.10 6.88
CA GLU A 80 -6.49 -5.95 7.98
C GLU A 80 -7.27 -7.27 8.08
N ARG A 81 -8.58 -7.25 7.81
CA ARG A 81 -9.39 -8.48 7.74
C ARG A 81 -8.93 -9.35 6.56
N HIS A 82 -8.54 -8.75 5.46
CA HIS A 82 -8.07 -9.45 4.26
C HIS A 82 -6.76 -10.20 4.51
N THR A 83 -5.79 -9.57 5.16
CA THR A 83 -4.49 -10.19 5.49
C THR A 83 -4.66 -11.40 6.41
N LYS A 84 -5.58 -11.32 7.38
CA LYS A 84 -5.89 -12.43 8.31
C LYS A 84 -6.62 -13.60 7.64
N LYS A 85 -7.50 -13.34 6.67
CA LYS A 85 -8.34 -14.37 6.03
C LYS A 85 -7.60 -15.16 4.94
N ASN A 86 -6.71 -14.51 4.21
CA ASN A 86 -6.07 -15.09 3.03
C ASN A 86 -4.64 -15.58 3.29
N ASP A 87 -4.18 -15.54 4.56
CA ASP A 87 -2.82 -15.89 4.98
C ASP A 87 -1.74 -15.31 4.08
N ILE A 88 -1.92 -14.02 3.74
CA ILE A 88 -0.99 -13.25 2.88
C ILE A 88 0.05 -12.62 3.79
#